data_AF-A0A8H6MXA7-F1
#
_entry.id   AF-A0A8H6MXA7-F1
#
_cell.length_a   1.000
_cell.length_b   1.000
_cell.length_c   1.000
_cell.angle_alpha   90.00
_cell.angle_beta   90.00
_cell.angle_gamma   90.00
#
_symmetry.space_group_name_H-M   'P 1'
#
loop_
_entity.id
_entity.type
_entity.pdbx_description
1 polymer ?
#
loop_
_entity_poly.entity_id
_entity_poly.type
_entity_poly.pdbx_seq_one_letter_code
_entity_poly.pdbx_strand_id
1 'polypeptide(L)'
;MRLSSGLLSVALLGLRQVAAVELSNFTQDLFDESMTFMDKIYDPAAGYLYFFYYPLAAGKHETRSSVWYATGLLQRNQNDDVEQAVKIIKNVISDQKKVPGEQWYGDYTVYPEEPSVGTPAYPKNIFNSWDPNWRGFIGTNLIVIYEEFKHLLPDDVQGLILESMYNNTIGDSYRVGGVDDDVLYPAYSNPALMRAVATGWTGLMLNESNMTAAGELYAKEILDLFNVNHTLSEFNSPTYAGVSIYALTLWAKYMPKDSLMGSNGARMIEAVWESIGNLYNANLRNVAGPWDRTYGFDMNQYLAILNVYIWSLVGKDKAPGIAETWSMAHADDFEYAPLIAVLAPFHDALVPASVIENLKAFPGEHMYEASAISPPHDAAPRNVTAWISANVTIGAESYDEDTLGGPRQDQLQWSPAAVQWARTDGSVGYIVLHGTEEAMDAEVSQGQLSLSYPRGDSSSVFTFIVSSNPLGAKRDISGFADLDGLGVSVNGTVDMKPEIGFCGLVGGTCSPIHGFEFWNVTYMMPSNSSATPQIVLNIEGVV
;
A
#
# COMPACT_ATOMS: atom_id res chain seq x y z
N MET A 1 48.57 34.51 52.03
CA MET A 1 48.93 33.82 50.78
C MET A 1 47.92 32.69 50.60
N ARG A 2 46.87 32.94 49.82
CA ARG A 2 45.77 32.00 49.53
C ARG A 2 46.09 31.34 48.18
N LEU A 3 46.10 30.01 48.13
CA LEU A 3 46.00 29.27 46.87
C LEU A 3 45.06 28.08 47.10
N SER A 4 43.87 28.23 46.55
CA SER A 4 42.79 27.25 46.46
C SER A 4 43.07 26.28 45.31
N SER A 5 42.99 24.97 45.59
CA SER A 5 43.07 23.90 44.61
C SER A 5 41.74 23.78 43.87
N GLY A 6 41.71 24.17 42.60
CA GLY A 6 40.54 24.05 41.72
C GLY A 6 40.36 22.62 41.21
N LEU A 7 39.14 22.11 41.35
CA LEU A 7 38.64 20.95 40.62
C LEU A 7 38.57 21.28 39.12
N LEU A 8 39.23 20.49 38.28
CA LEU A 8 38.97 20.45 36.84
C LEU A 8 37.86 19.43 36.59
N SER A 9 36.62 19.91 36.48
CA SER A 9 35.55 19.15 35.82
C SER A 9 35.69 19.35 34.32
N VAL A 10 36.13 18.31 33.61
CA VAL A 10 36.08 18.27 32.15
C VAL A 10 34.63 18.03 31.76
N ALA A 11 33.93 19.10 31.40
CA ALA A 11 32.66 18.99 30.70
C ALA A 11 32.97 18.46 29.29
N LEU A 12 32.64 17.18 29.03
CA LEU A 12 32.47 16.70 27.66
C LEU A 12 31.29 17.48 27.07
N LEU A 13 31.62 18.50 26.28
CA LEU A 13 30.69 19.10 25.34
C LEU A 13 30.26 17.99 24.38
N GLY A 14 29.05 17.47 24.57
CA GLY A 14 28.38 16.64 23.58
C GLY A 14 28.41 17.37 22.25
N LEU A 15 29.01 16.73 21.24
CA LEU A 15 28.82 17.11 19.85
C LEU A 15 27.32 17.20 19.63
N ARG A 16 26.82 18.41 19.37
CA ARG A 16 25.47 18.56 18.80
C ARG A 16 25.52 17.83 17.46
N GLN A 17 24.94 16.63 17.39
CA GLN A 17 24.53 16.02 16.13
C GLN A 17 23.57 17.00 15.47
N VAL A 18 24.08 17.75 14.49
CA VAL A 18 23.26 18.54 13.57
C VAL A 18 22.95 17.61 12.40
N ALA A 19 21.67 17.30 12.11
CA ALA A 19 21.17 16.86 10.78
C ALA A 19 19.77 16.22 10.75
N ALA A 20 19.22 15.70 11.85
CA ALA A 20 17.97 14.93 11.83
C ALA A 20 16.72 15.83 11.68
N VAL A 21 15.71 15.36 10.94
CA VAL A 21 14.38 15.99 10.89
C VAL A 21 13.74 15.92 12.28
N GLU A 22 13.12 17.01 12.74
CA GLU A 22 12.40 17.02 14.03
C GLU A 22 11.06 16.27 13.87
N LEU A 23 10.90 15.16 14.59
CA LEU A 23 9.71 14.31 14.52
C LEU A 23 8.73 14.63 15.66
N SER A 24 7.43 14.54 15.37
CA SER A 24 6.41 14.57 16.43
C SER A 24 6.54 13.36 17.36
N ASN A 25 5.92 13.39 18.54
CA ASN A 25 5.99 12.24 19.46
C ASN A 25 5.44 10.94 18.83
N PHE A 26 4.33 11.00 18.09
CA PHE A 26 3.75 9.82 17.43
C PHE A 26 4.63 9.32 16.29
N THR A 27 5.18 10.25 15.52
CA THR A 27 6.11 9.94 14.43
C THR A 27 7.42 9.35 14.95
N GLN A 28 7.94 9.86 16.06
CA GLN A 28 9.16 9.37 16.70
C GLN A 28 8.94 7.96 17.25
N ASP A 29 7.79 7.69 17.88
CA ASP A 29 7.41 6.36 18.38
C ASP A 29 7.34 5.32 17.25
N LEU A 30 6.67 5.67 16.14
CA LEU A 30 6.64 4.86 14.91
C LEU A 30 8.04 4.60 14.35
N PHE A 31 8.85 5.65 14.24
CA PHE A 31 10.22 5.58 13.73
C PHE A 31 11.08 4.66 14.60
N ASP A 32 11.04 4.83 15.92
CA ASP A 32 11.85 4.07 16.86
C ASP A 32 11.48 2.58 16.84
N GLU A 33 10.18 2.25 16.75
CA GLU A 33 9.73 0.86 16.68
C GLU A 33 10.14 0.19 15.36
N SER A 34 9.95 0.87 14.23
CA SER A 34 10.39 0.35 12.92
C SER A 34 11.89 0.17 12.83
N MET A 35 12.68 1.13 13.30
CA MET A 35 14.14 1.04 13.34
C MET A 35 14.62 -0.08 14.27
N THR A 36 14.01 -0.23 15.45
CA THR A 36 14.32 -1.33 16.37
C THR A 36 14.03 -2.70 15.75
N PHE A 37 13.00 -2.81 14.91
CA PHE A 37 12.71 -4.03 14.16
C PHE A 37 13.76 -4.27 13.06
N MET A 38 14.00 -3.28 12.18
CA MET A 38 14.94 -3.43 11.06
C MET A 38 16.38 -3.70 11.53
N ASP A 39 16.81 -3.12 12.66
CA ASP A 39 18.10 -3.42 13.28
C ASP A 39 18.28 -4.92 13.60
N LYS A 40 17.19 -5.65 13.89
CA LYS A 40 17.25 -7.10 14.19
C LYS A 40 17.44 -7.97 12.95
N ILE A 41 17.05 -7.46 11.78
CA ILE A 41 17.12 -8.17 10.50
C ILE A 41 18.20 -7.60 9.59
N TYR A 42 18.98 -6.62 10.05
CA TYR A 42 20.11 -6.06 9.31
C TYR A 42 21.35 -6.94 9.41
N ASP A 43 21.96 -7.26 8.27
CA ASP A 43 23.29 -7.85 8.18
C ASP A 43 24.32 -6.75 7.93
N PRO A 44 25.06 -6.27 8.95
CA PRO A 44 26.10 -5.26 8.77
C PRO A 44 27.31 -5.78 7.98
N ALA A 45 27.52 -7.09 7.87
CA ALA A 45 28.61 -7.66 7.07
C ALA A 45 28.27 -7.60 5.57
N ALA A 46 27.03 -7.96 5.20
CA ALA A 46 26.55 -7.85 3.82
C ALA A 46 26.21 -6.40 3.42
N GLY A 47 25.65 -5.62 4.36
CA GLY A 47 25.09 -4.30 4.10
C GLY A 47 23.70 -4.35 3.48
N TYR A 48 22.85 -5.26 3.97
CA TYR A 48 21.46 -5.46 3.54
C TYR A 48 20.60 -5.98 4.70
N LEU A 49 19.28 -5.78 4.63
CA LEU A 49 18.29 -6.48 5.45
C LEU A 49 18.09 -7.92 4.94
N TYR A 50 17.75 -8.83 5.84
CA TYR A 50 17.25 -10.17 5.50
C TYR A 50 15.77 -10.14 5.13
N PHE A 51 15.35 -10.99 4.19
CA PHE A 51 13.92 -11.30 4.04
C PHE A 51 13.38 -11.94 5.32
N PHE A 52 12.30 -11.37 5.86
CA PHE A 52 11.64 -11.90 7.06
C PHE A 52 10.19 -12.36 6.83
N TYR A 53 9.49 -11.82 5.83
CA TYR A 53 8.07 -12.10 5.57
C TYR A 53 7.88 -12.97 4.32
N TYR A 54 7.88 -12.39 3.11
CA TYR A 54 7.66 -13.11 1.87
C TYR A 54 8.43 -12.50 0.69
N PRO A 55 9.11 -13.30 -0.16
CA PRO A 55 9.29 -14.75 -0.05
C PRO A 55 10.30 -15.12 1.05
N LEU A 56 9.91 -15.99 1.98
CA LEU A 56 10.83 -16.47 3.01
C LEU A 56 11.81 -17.48 2.41
N ALA A 57 13.07 -17.08 2.27
CA ALA A 57 14.17 -17.95 1.87
C ALA A 57 15.35 -17.80 2.85
N ALA A 58 15.90 -18.92 3.32
CA ALA A 58 16.93 -18.91 4.35
C ALA A 58 18.18 -18.15 3.90
N GLY A 59 18.55 -17.12 4.67
CA GLY A 59 19.76 -16.32 4.48
C GLY A 59 19.77 -15.46 3.21
N LYS A 60 18.60 -15.14 2.66
CA LYS A 60 18.46 -14.22 1.53
C LYS A 60 18.24 -12.80 2.00
N HIS A 61 18.90 -11.87 1.34
CA HIS A 61 18.76 -10.45 1.64
C HIS A 61 17.71 -9.81 0.72
N GLU A 62 17.26 -8.64 1.10
CA GLU A 62 16.27 -7.86 0.38
C GLU A 62 16.91 -6.54 -0.06
N THR A 63 16.69 -6.11 -1.32
CA THR A 63 17.37 -4.92 -1.86
C THR A 63 16.61 -3.61 -1.61
N ARG A 64 15.28 -3.55 -1.75
CA ARG A 64 14.49 -2.30 -1.75
C ARG A 64 14.34 -1.72 -0.35
N SER A 65 13.82 -2.51 0.59
CA SER A 65 13.71 -2.18 2.01
C SER A 65 15.07 -1.91 2.66
N SER A 66 16.16 -2.50 2.17
CA SER A 66 17.51 -2.09 2.59
C SER A 66 17.77 -0.60 2.35
N VAL A 67 17.37 -0.06 1.19
CA VAL A 67 17.50 1.38 0.92
C VAL A 67 16.57 2.18 1.84
N TRP A 68 15.38 1.66 2.16
CA TRP A 68 14.47 2.32 3.11
C TRP A 68 15.07 2.43 4.51
N TYR A 69 15.73 1.36 4.96
CA TYR A 69 16.50 1.35 6.20
C TYR A 69 17.67 2.34 6.17
N ALA A 70 18.35 2.52 5.04
CA ALA A 70 19.38 3.54 4.90
C ALA A 70 18.85 4.97 5.19
N THR A 71 17.62 5.28 4.77
CA THR A 71 16.94 6.55 5.13
C THR A 71 16.77 6.67 6.64
N GLY A 72 16.36 5.57 7.30
CA GLY A 72 16.22 5.51 8.75
C GLY A 72 17.55 5.69 9.50
N LEU A 73 18.62 5.04 9.02
CA LEU A 73 19.97 5.22 9.55
C LEU A 73 20.43 6.68 9.45
N LEU A 74 20.22 7.33 8.29
CA LEU A 74 20.58 8.74 8.11
C LEU A 74 19.75 9.69 8.99
N GLN A 75 18.48 9.38 9.22
CA GLN A 75 17.63 10.13 10.14
C GLN A 75 18.06 9.95 11.61
N ARG A 76 18.40 8.73 12.02
CA ARG A 76 18.86 8.43 13.39
C ARG A 76 20.25 9.02 13.65
N ASN A 77 21.15 8.90 12.67
CA ASN A 77 22.49 9.47 12.63
C ASN A 77 23.33 9.23 13.89
N GLN A 78 23.33 8.01 14.42
CA GLN A 78 24.09 7.63 15.62
C GLN A 78 25.17 6.61 15.27
N ASN A 79 26.26 6.59 16.04
CA ASN A 79 27.34 5.59 15.91
C ASN A 79 27.85 5.46 14.46
N ASP A 80 27.73 4.27 13.86
CA ASP A 80 28.11 3.94 12.48
C ASP A 80 26.94 4.01 11.48
N ASP A 81 25.78 4.56 11.86
CA ASP A 81 24.57 4.62 11.02
C ASP A 81 24.87 5.22 9.62
N VAL A 82 25.60 6.35 9.56
CA VAL A 82 25.96 6.99 8.28
C VAL A 82 26.89 6.10 7.45
N GLU A 83 27.81 5.39 8.08
CA GLU A 83 28.71 4.45 7.39
C GLU A 83 27.92 3.29 6.79
N GLN A 84 26.99 2.71 7.55
CA GLN A 84 26.12 1.62 7.10
C GLN A 84 25.15 2.08 6.00
N ALA A 85 24.57 3.26 6.12
CA ALA A 85 23.72 3.84 5.07
C ALA A 85 24.49 4.02 3.76
N VAL A 86 25.70 4.59 3.83
CA VAL A 86 26.58 4.74 2.67
C VAL A 86 26.93 3.38 2.05
N LYS A 87 27.19 2.37 2.88
CA LYS A 87 27.47 1.00 2.41
C LYS A 87 26.27 0.43 1.64
N ILE A 88 25.07 0.51 2.19
CA ILE A 88 23.83 0.05 1.53
C ILE A 88 23.65 0.75 0.18
N ILE A 89 23.72 2.09 0.16
CA ILE A 89 23.54 2.89 -1.07
C ILE A 89 24.54 2.47 -2.14
N LYS A 90 25.83 2.33 -1.78
CA LYS A 90 26.87 1.88 -2.71
C LYS A 90 26.61 0.48 -3.25
N ASN A 91 26.25 -0.46 -2.38
CA ASN A 91 25.98 -1.84 -2.76
C ASN A 91 24.81 -1.90 -3.77
N VAL A 92 23.68 -1.29 -3.45
CA VAL A 92 22.46 -1.31 -4.29
C VAL A 92 22.70 -0.65 -5.64
N ILE A 93 23.32 0.55 -5.67
CA ILE A 93 23.61 1.26 -6.93
C ILE A 93 24.65 0.51 -7.77
N SER A 94 25.62 -0.18 -7.14
CA SER A 94 26.64 -0.92 -7.88
C SER A 94 26.07 -2.09 -8.70
N ASP A 95 24.94 -2.65 -8.26
CA ASP A 95 24.24 -3.76 -8.90
C ASP A 95 23.09 -3.29 -9.81
N GLN A 96 22.93 -1.96 -9.99
CA GLN A 96 21.99 -1.40 -10.95
C GLN A 96 22.31 -1.92 -12.36
N LYS A 97 21.26 -2.28 -13.09
CA LYS A 97 21.37 -2.87 -14.42
C LYS A 97 21.69 -1.80 -15.46
N LYS A 98 22.76 -2.01 -16.26
CA LYS A 98 23.31 -0.99 -17.17
C LYS A 98 23.45 -1.44 -18.63
N VAL A 99 22.77 -2.52 -19.05
CA VAL A 99 22.80 -2.99 -20.45
C VAL A 99 21.61 -2.38 -21.22
N PRO A 100 21.82 -1.41 -22.14
CA PRO A 100 20.70 -0.64 -22.72
C PRO A 100 19.72 -1.46 -23.58
N GLY A 101 20.12 -2.64 -24.04
CA GLY A 101 19.25 -3.53 -24.83
C GLY A 101 18.31 -4.39 -23.98
N GLU A 102 18.41 -4.33 -22.65
CA GLU A 102 17.62 -5.14 -21.73
C GLU A 102 16.47 -4.31 -21.14
N GLN A 103 15.28 -4.92 -21.01
CA GLN A 103 14.07 -4.27 -20.50
C GLN A 103 14.23 -3.77 -19.04
N TRP A 104 15.13 -4.41 -18.29
CA TRP A 104 15.48 -4.03 -16.92
C TRP A 104 16.63 -3.01 -16.84
N TYR A 105 17.01 -2.31 -17.92
CA TYR A 105 17.98 -1.20 -17.82
C TYR A 105 17.55 -0.16 -16.79
N GLY A 106 18.49 0.36 -16.01
CA GLY A 106 18.25 1.33 -14.95
C GLY A 106 17.52 0.78 -13.73
N ASP A 107 17.11 -0.49 -13.77
CA ASP A 107 16.46 -1.18 -12.67
C ASP A 107 17.50 -1.71 -11.67
N TYR A 108 17.00 -2.16 -10.53
CA TYR A 108 17.80 -2.74 -9.44
C TYR A 108 17.51 -4.23 -9.33
N THR A 109 18.43 -4.98 -8.71
CA THR A 109 18.17 -6.40 -8.40
C THR A 109 17.07 -6.53 -7.35
N VAL A 110 16.18 -7.52 -7.51
CA VAL A 110 15.12 -7.79 -6.53
C VAL A 110 15.74 -8.26 -5.22
N TYR A 111 16.83 -9.01 -5.30
CA TYR A 111 17.66 -9.37 -4.16
C TYR A 111 19.12 -9.55 -4.59
N PRO A 112 20.11 -9.28 -3.71
CA PRO A 112 21.51 -9.21 -4.13
C PRO A 112 22.12 -10.57 -4.50
N GLU A 113 21.51 -11.68 -4.10
CA GLU A 113 21.95 -13.03 -4.50
C GLU A 113 21.27 -13.56 -5.76
N GLU A 114 20.50 -12.76 -6.48
CA GLU A 114 19.78 -13.24 -7.67
C GLU A 114 20.72 -13.58 -8.83
N PRO A 115 20.40 -14.60 -9.66
CA PRO A 115 21.17 -14.86 -10.86
C PRO A 115 20.96 -13.77 -11.93
N SER A 116 21.78 -13.77 -12.98
CA SER A 116 21.58 -12.85 -14.11
C SER A 116 20.25 -13.13 -14.83
N VAL A 117 19.39 -12.12 -14.88
CA VAL A 117 18.10 -12.13 -15.58
C VAL A 117 18.28 -12.41 -17.07
N GLY A 118 17.36 -13.16 -17.66
CA GLY A 118 17.36 -13.48 -19.08
C GLY A 118 18.23 -14.68 -19.47
N THR A 119 18.85 -15.36 -18.50
CA THR A 119 19.60 -16.60 -18.74
C THR A 119 18.66 -17.82 -18.75
N PRO A 120 19.06 -18.97 -19.32
CA PRO A 120 18.24 -20.18 -19.25
C PRO A 120 17.94 -20.66 -17.82
N ALA A 121 18.82 -20.36 -16.85
CA ALA A 121 18.64 -20.70 -15.44
C ALA A 121 17.77 -19.69 -14.68
N TYR A 122 17.63 -18.46 -15.19
CA TYR A 122 16.85 -17.38 -14.60
C TYR A 122 16.18 -16.57 -15.72
N PRO A 123 15.16 -17.15 -16.38
CA PRO A 123 14.54 -16.54 -17.55
C PRO A 123 13.82 -15.25 -17.17
N LYS A 124 13.70 -14.33 -18.13
CA LYS A 124 12.95 -13.09 -17.92
C LYS A 124 11.48 -13.39 -17.62
N ASN A 125 10.97 -12.78 -16.58
CA ASN A 125 9.60 -12.80 -16.11
C ASN A 125 9.36 -11.52 -15.31
N ILE A 126 8.56 -10.61 -15.87
CA ILE A 126 8.24 -9.30 -15.30
C ILE A 126 7.42 -9.48 -14.01
N PHE A 127 7.68 -8.66 -12.99
CA PHE A 127 7.12 -8.78 -11.64
C PHE A 127 7.53 -10.07 -10.90
N ASN A 128 8.63 -10.71 -11.31
CA ASN A 128 9.16 -11.91 -10.66
C ASN A 128 10.70 -11.93 -10.70
N SER A 129 11.30 -12.32 -11.83
CA SER A 129 12.77 -12.35 -11.99
C SER A 129 13.39 -10.95 -12.08
N TRP A 130 12.55 -9.95 -12.34
CA TRP A 130 12.82 -8.52 -12.28
C TRP A 130 11.47 -7.83 -12.08
N ASP A 131 11.45 -6.63 -11.50
CA ASP A 131 10.22 -5.87 -11.30
C ASP A 131 10.46 -4.38 -11.63
N PRO A 132 9.87 -3.86 -12.72
CA PRO A 132 10.12 -2.49 -13.16
C PRO A 132 9.63 -1.42 -12.19
N ASN A 133 8.79 -1.77 -11.20
CA ASN A 133 8.37 -0.84 -10.15
C ASN A 133 9.50 -0.51 -9.17
N TRP A 134 10.55 -1.34 -9.11
CA TRP A 134 11.71 -1.12 -8.26
C TRP A 134 12.44 0.17 -8.62
N ARG A 135 12.42 0.57 -9.89
CA ARG A 135 12.86 1.89 -10.31
C ARG A 135 12.16 3.01 -9.53
N GLY A 136 10.84 2.94 -9.39
CA GLY A 136 10.07 3.89 -8.60
C GLY A 136 10.37 3.80 -7.11
N PHE A 137 10.26 2.61 -6.51
CA PHE A 137 10.41 2.42 -5.06
C PHE A 137 11.81 2.80 -4.54
N ILE A 138 12.87 2.40 -5.24
CA ILE A 138 14.24 2.75 -4.85
C ILE A 138 14.60 4.15 -5.32
N GLY A 139 14.26 4.53 -6.55
CA GLY A 139 14.63 5.83 -7.11
C GLY A 139 14.03 7.00 -6.32
N THR A 140 12.75 6.93 -5.98
CA THR A 140 12.13 7.96 -5.14
C THR A 140 12.69 8.01 -3.72
N ASN A 141 13.10 6.87 -3.15
CA ASN A 141 13.78 6.88 -1.87
C ASN A 141 15.18 7.50 -1.95
N LEU A 142 15.92 7.26 -3.04
CA LEU A 142 17.19 7.95 -3.29
C LEU A 142 17.01 9.48 -3.42
N ILE A 143 15.86 9.95 -3.96
CA ILE A 143 15.49 11.36 -3.95
C ILE A 143 15.35 11.88 -2.50
N VAL A 144 14.61 11.16 -1.64
CA VAL A 144 14.46 11.54 -0.22
C VAL A 144 15.83 11.61 0.47
N ILE A 145 16.67 10.59 0.27
CA ILE A 145 18.04 10.55 0.81
C ILE A 145 18.86 11.77 0.34
N TYR A 146 18.77 12.10 -0.94
CA TYR A 146 19.52 13.22 -1.51
C TYR A 146 19.00 14.57 -0.99
N GLU A 147 17.69 14.77 -0.94
CA GLU A 147 17.11 16.05 -0.51
C GLU A 147 17.30 16.31 0.98
N GLU A 148 17.04 15.31 1.82
CA GLU A 148 17.07 15.47 3.28
C GLU A 148 18.47 15.26 3.86
N PHE A 149 19.27 14.36 3.29
CA PHE A 149 20.49 13.86 3.95
C PHE A 149 21.79 13.98 3.14
N LYS A 150 21.81 14.61 1.94
CA LYS A 150 23.05 14.75 1.15
C LYS A 150 24.23 15.35 1.92
N HIS A 151 23.96 16.21 2.89
CA HIS A 151 24.99 16.87 3.71
C HIS A 151 25.74 15.90 4.66
N LEU A 152 25.19 14.69 4.86
CA LEU A 152 25.84 13.58 5.57
C LEU A 152 26.61 12.64 4.64
N LEU A 153 26.35 12.71 3.33
CA LEU A 153 26.91 11.78 2.36
C LEU A 153 28.24 12.29 1.78
N PRO A 154 29.23 11.41 1.58
CA PRO A 154 30.41 11.73 0.80
C PRO A 154 30.06 12.21 -0.62
N ASP A 155 30.86 13.12 -1.17
CA ASP A 155 30.62 13.69 -2.52
C ASP A 155 30.54 12.62 -3.61
N ASP A 156 31.32 11.54 -3.51
CA ASP A 156 31.26 10.42 -4.46
C ASP A 156 29.91 9.69 -4.41
N VAL A 157 29.32 9.57 -3.21
CA VAL A 157 27.99 8.95 -3.02
C VAL A 157 26.89 9.83 -3.58
N GLN A 158 26.99 11.14 -3.38
CA GLN A 158 26.05 12.10 -3.98
C GLN A 158 26.07 11.98 -5.53
N GLY A 159 27.26 11.92 -6.12
CA GLY A 159 27.42 11.70 -7.57
C GLY A 159 26.87 10.34 -8.05
N LEU A 160 27.11 9.27 -7.28
CA LEU A 160 26.57 7.94 -7.57
C LEU A 160 25.03 7.91 -7.58
N ILE A 161 24.38 8.59 -6.63
CA ILE A 161 22.93 8.71 -6.60
C ILE A 161 22.42 9.38 -7.87
N LEU A 162 23.02 10.49 -8.29
CA LEU A 162 22.62 11.21 -9.49
C LEU A 162 22.82 10.38 -10.77
N GLU A 163 23.93 9.64 -10.89
CA GLU A 163 24.14 8.70 -12.00
C GLU A 163 23.08 7.59 -12.00
N SER A 164 22.78 7.01 -10.83
CA SER A 164 21.76 5.98 -10.68
C SER A 164 20.39 6.48 -11.12
N MET A 165 20.02 7.70 -10.71
CA MET A 165 18.76 8.35 -11.08
C MET A 165 18.67 8.66 -12.57
N TYR A 166 19.78 9.02 -13.23
CA TYR A 166 19.82 9.15 -14.68
C TYR A 166 19.49 7.82 -15.38
N ASN A 167 20.16 6.72 -15.00
CA ASN A 167 19.91 5.41 -15.60
C ASN A 167 18.48 4.92 -15.32
N ASN A 168 18.00 5.11 -14.09
CA ASN A 168 16.64 4.82 -13.66
C ASN A 168 15.61 5.54 -14.54
N THR A 169 15.78 6.84 -14.76
CA THR A 169 14.89 7.66 -15.60
C THR A 169 14.88 7.18 -17.06
N ILE A 170 16.05 6.81 -17.60
CA ILE A 170 16.12 6.21 -18.94
C ILE A 170 15.41 4.84 -18.96
N GLY A 171 15.62 4.00 -17.95
CA GLY A 171 14.94 2.71 -17.82
C GLY A 171 13.42 2.82 -17.74
N ASP A 172 12.92 3.83 -17.02
CA ASP A 172 11.49 4.11 -16.93
C ASP A 172 10.88 4.54 -18.28
N SER A 173 11.69 5.04 -19.22
CA SER A 173 11.22 5.28 -20.59
C SER A 173 10.87 4.00 -21.36
N TYR A 174 11.33 2.84 -20.89
CA TYR A 174 11.01 1.54 -21.51
C TYR A 174 9.64 1.01 -21.06
N ARG A 175 9.09 1.57 -19.98
CA ARG A 175 7.78 1.17 -19.44
C ARG A 175 6.66 1.79 -20.25
N VAL A 176 5.99 0.98 -21.05
CA VAL A 176 4.84 1.36 -21.87
C VAL A 176 3.72 0.34 -21.65
N GLY A 177 2.62 0.76 -21.02
CA GLY A 177 1.49 -0.12 -20.75
C GLY A 177 0.96 -0.82 -22.02
N GLY A 178 0.85 -2.14 -21.98
CA GLY A 178 0.39 -2.99 -23.08
C GLY A 178 1.50 -3.38 -24.08
N VAL A 179 2.75 -3.03 -23.78
CA VAL A 179 3.94 -3.39 -24.59
C VAL A 179 4.92 -4.16 -23.71
N ASP A 180 5.52 -5.23 -24.25
CA ASP A 180 6.51 -6.06 -23.57
C ASP A 180 6.07 -6.57 -22.18
N ASP A 181 4.77 -6.87 -22.05
CA ASP A 181 4.10 -7.33 -20.83
C ASP A 181 4.07 -6.31 -19.66
N ASP A 182 4.46 -5.05 -19.88
CA ASP A 182 4.32 -3.98 -18.89
C ASP A 182 2.88 -3.45 -18.83
N VAL A 183 2.48 -2.99 -17.65
CA VAL A 183 1.14 -2.49 -17.32
C VAL A 183 1.20 -1.06 -16.77
N LEU A 184 2.30 -0.33 -17.00
CA LEU A 184 2.42 1.07 -16.56
C LEU A 184 1.59 2.03 -17.40
N TYR A 185 0.33 2.16 -16.99
CA TYR A 185 -0.58 3.22 -17.41
C TYR A 185 -0.63 4.35 -16.36
N PRO A 186 -1.07 5.57 -16.73
CA PRO A 186 -1.40 6.60 -15.73
C PRO A 186 -2.39 6.12 -14.66
N ALA A 187 -3.29 5.19 -15.03
CA ALA A 187 -4.23 4.52 -14.13
C ALA A 187 -3.56 3.59 -13.10
N TYR A 188 -2.30 3.18 -13.30
CA TYR A 188 -1.61 2.36 -12.31
C TYR A 188 -1.25 3.16 -11.04
N SER A 189 -1.65 4.43 -10.93
CA SER A 189 -1.59 5.26 -9.73
C SER A 189 -0.21 5.31 -9.06
N ASN A 190 0.14 4.39 -8.16
CA ASN A 190 1.36 4.51 -7.38
C ASN A 190 2.67 4.45 -8.20
N PRO A 191 2.93 3.50 -9.13
CA PRO A 191 4.17 3.51 -9.89
C PRO A 191 4.16 4.63 -10.93
N ALA A 192 2.98 5.05 -11.40
CA ALA A 192 2.83 6.18 -12.32
C ALA A 192 3.23 7.51 -11.66
N LEU A 193 2.73 7.76 -10.45
CA LEU A 193 3.09 8.92 -9.63
C LEU A 193 4.59 8.95 -9.30
N MET A 194 5.16 7.80 -8.92
CA MET A 194 6.59 7.66 -8.67
C MET A 194 7.44 7.92 -9.92
N ARG A 195 7.05 7.38 -11.09
CA ARG A 195 7.74 7.63 -12.36
C ARG A 195 7.79 9.12 -12.70
N ALA A 196 6.67 9.82 -12.56
CA ALA A 196 6.59 11.24 -12.90
C ALA A 196 7.59 12.08 -12.08
N VAL A 197 7.62 11.90 -10.76
CA VAL A 197 8.55 12.63 -9.90
C VAL A 197 9.99 12.18 -10.08
N ALA A 198 10.25 10.87 -10.22
CA ALA A 198 11.59 10.36 -10.46
C ALA A 198 12.20 10.97 -11.74
N THR A 199 11.43 10.98 -12.83
CA THR A 199 11.84 11.53 -14.12
C THR A 199 12.01 13.05 -14.06
N GLY A 200 11.01 13.78 -13.53
CA GLY A 200 11.01 15.23 -13.49
C GLY A 200 12.08 15.80 -12.56
N TRP A 201 12.23 15.24 -11.36
CA TRP A 201 13.26 15.62 -10.40
C TRP A 201 14.66 15.38 -10.96
N THR A 202 14.89 14.22 -11.58
CA THR A 202 16.20 13.89 -12.19
C THR A 202 16.55 14.89 -13.30
N GLY A 203 15.59 15.23 -14.16
CA GLY A 203 15.79 16.24 -15.20
C GLY A 203 16.17 17.60 -14.66
N LEU A 204 15.52 18.06 -13.58
CA LEU A 204 15.86 19.33 -12.94
C LEU A 204 17.26 19.29 -12.30
N MET A 205 17.57 18.22 -11.58
CA MET A 205 18.84 18.08 -10.86
C MET A 205 20.05 17.98 -11.78
N LEU A 206 19.88 17.35 -12.95
CA LEU A 206 20.94 17.20 -13.96
C LEU A 206 20.89 18.26 -15.06
N ASN A 207 19.91 19.17 -15.01
CA ASN A 207 19.66 20.18 -16.03
C ASN A 207 19.40 19.56 -17.43
N GLU A 208 18.71 18.42 -17.46
CA GLU A 208 18.33 17.63 -18.63
C GLU A 208 16.89 17.94 -19.06
N SER A 209 16.73 18.89 -19.98
CA SER A 209 15.41 19.42 -20.36
C SER A 209 14.43 18.38 -20.89
N ASN A 210 14.90 17.34 -21.57
CA ASN A 210 14.06 16.26 -22.08
C ASN A 210 13.46 15.42 -20.95
N MET A 211 14.24 15.12 -19.90
CA MET A 211 13.75 14.39 -18.73
C MET A 211 12.75 15.24 -17.94
N THR A 212 13.05 16.53 -17.73
CA THR A 212 12.12 17.46 -17.08
C THR A 212 10.78 17.51 -17.81
N ALA A 213 10.80 17.65 -19.14
CA ALA A 213 9.59 17.68 -19.95
C ALA A 213 8.83 16.34 -19.94
N ALA A 214 9.54 15.20 -19.94
CA ALA A 214 8.93 13.88 -19.89
C ALA A 214 8.20 13.64 -18.55
N GLY A 215 8.81 14.03 -17.42
CA GLY A 215 8.17 13.91 -16.11
C GLY A 215 6.89 14.74 -16.00
N GLU A 216 6.93 16.00 -16.44
CA GLU A 216 5.78 16.90 -16.43
C GLU A 216 4.67 16.44 -17.41
N LEU A 217 5.03 15.90 -18.57
CA LEU A 217 4.06 15.31 -19.50
C LEU A 217 3.33 14.12 -18.87
N TYR A 218 4.07 13.22 -18.22
CA TYR A 218 3.46 12.06 -17.56
C TYR A 218 2.58 12.48 -16.36
N ALA A 219 3.03 13.48 -15.59
CA ALA A 219 2.20 14.10 -14.54
C ALA A 219 0.90 14.68 -15.10
N LYS A 220 0.93 15.29 -16.29
CA LYS A 220 -0.27 15.78 -16.96
C LYS A 220 -1.28 14.66 -17.23
N GLU A 221 -0.84 13.51 -17.75
CA GLU A 221 -1.73 12.38 -18.04
C GLU A 221 -2.41 11.84 -16.77
N ILE A 222 -1.64 11.75 -15.68
CA ILE A 222 -2.17 11.35 -14.35
C ILE A 222 -3.18 12.39 -13.85
N LEU A 223 -2.88 13.69 -13.99
CA LEU A 223 -3.78 14.76 -13.58
C LEU A 223 -5.06 14.80 -14.39
N ASP A 224 -4.98 14.60 -15.72
CA ASP A 224 -6.14 14.55 -16.60
C ASP A 224 -7.08 13.42 -16.16
N LEU A 225 -6.53 12.24 -15.82
CA LEU A 225 -7.28 11.10 -15.30
C LEU A 225 -7.88 11.38 -13.91
N PHE A 226 -7.06 11.86 -12.97
CA PHE A 226 -7.51 12.20 -11.61
C PHE A 226 -8.64 13.23 -11.63
N ASN A 227 -8.59 14.23 -12.52
CA ASN A 227 -9.59 15.29 -12.61
C ASN A 227 -10.95 14.82 -13.15
N VAL A 228 -11.07 13.58 -13.65
CA VAL A 228 -12.37 13.02 -14.06
C VAL A 228 -13.26 12.82 -12.83
N ASN A 229 -12.72 12.23 -11.77
CA ASN A 229 -13.50 11.81 -10.59
C ASN A 229 -12.98 12.37 -9.26
N HIS A 230 -11.82 13.05 -9.26
CA HIS A 230 -11.08 13.46 -8.05
C HIS A 230 -10.64 12.30 -7.17
N THR A 231 -10.40 11.14 -7.77
CA THR A 231 -9.93 9.91 -7.12
C THR A 231 -8.76 9.33 -7.89
N LEU A 232 -7.96 8.51 -7.22
CA LEU A 232 -6.99 7.66 -7.89
C LEU A 232 -7.69 6.44 -8.49
N SER A 233 -7.13 5.95 -9.60
CA SER A 233 -7.62 4.77 -10.30
C SER A 233 -7.46 3.48 -9.50
N GLU A 234 -6.38 3.32 -8.71
CA GLU A 234 -6.32 2.26 -7.70
C GLU A 234 -7.09 2.73 -6.45
N PHE A 235 -8.42 2.67 -6.53
CA PHE A 235 -9.30 3.26 -5.52
C PHE A 235 -9.21 2.50 -4.19
N ASN A 236 -9.18 3.28 -3.11
CA ASN A 236 -9.27 2.83 -1.71
C ASN A 236 -8.32 1.67 -1.31
N SER A 237 -7.22 1.47 -2.02
CA SER A 237 -6.31 0.35 -1.78
C SER A 237 -5.40 0.63 -0.58
N PRO A 238 -5.54 -0.01 0.61
CA PRO A 238 -4.90 0.55 1.81
C PRO A 238 -3.36 0.56 1.81
N THR A 239 -2.70 -0.39 1.13
CA THR A 239 -1.25 -0.32 0.92
C THR A 239 -0.90 0.74 -0.12
N TYR A 240 -1.54 0.72 -1.29
CA TYR A 240 -1.14 1.56 -2.42
C TYR A 240 -1.64 3.01 -2.39
N ALA A 241 -2.70 3.30 -1.64
CA ALA A 241 -3.05 4.66 -1.26
C ALA A 241 -1.89 5.27 -0.46
N GLY A 242 -1.29 4.52 0.46
CA GLY A 242 -0.09 4.94 1.20
C GLY A 242 1.11 5.24 0.28
N VAL A 243 1.42 4.36 -0.68
CA VAL A 243 2.50 4.62 -1.66
C VAL A 243 2.18 5.85 -2.53
N SER A 244 0.94 5.99 -2.97
CA SER A 244 0.51 7.14 -3.78
C SER A 244 0.64 8.45 -3.01
N ILE A 245 0.23 8.46 -1.74
CA ILE A 245 0.40 9.61 -0.83
C ILE A 245 1.89 9.95 -0.65
N TYR A 246 2.75 8.94 -0.51
CA TYR A 246 4.19 9.14 -0.46
C TYR A 246 4.71 9.83 -1.73
N ALA A 247 4.38 9.30 -2.91
CA ALA A 247 4.81 9.89 -4.17
C ALA A 247 4.29 11.33 -4.36
N LEU A 248 3.02 11.58 -4.04
CA LEU A 248 2.44 12.93 -4.08
C LEU A 248 3.07 13.88 -3.07
N THR A 249 3.54 13.37 -1.94
CA THR A 249 4.29 14.19 -0.96
C THR A 249 5.60 14.67 -1.57
N LEU A 250 6.27 13.82 -2.36
CA LEU A 250 7.46 14.23 -3.12
C LEU A 250 7.12 15.27 -4.20
N TRP A 251 5.97 15.11 -4.88
CA TRP A 251 5.48 16.13 -5.82
C TRP A 251 5.34 17.49 -5.14
N ALA A 252 4.65 17.52 -3.99
CA ALA A 252 4.38 18.75 -3.26
C ALA A 252 5.63 19.36 -2.60
N LYS A 253 6.56 18.52 -2.13
CA LYS A 253 7.73 18.96 -1.35
C LYS A 253 8.92 19.35 -2.22
N TYR A 254 9.22 18.57 -3.26
CA TYR A 254 10.50 18.67 -3.99
C TYR A 254 10.38 19.21 -5.41
N MET A 255 9.19 19.23 -6.00
CA MET A 255 9.00 19.82 -7.33
C MET A 255 8.78 21.34 -7.23
N PRO A 256 9.19 22.13 -8.26
CA PRO A 256 8.95 23.57 -8.28
C PRO A 256 7.45 23.89 -8.15
N LYS A 257 7.11 24.91 -7.35
CA LYS A 257 5.71 25.28 -7.08
C LYS A 257 4.89 25.65 -8.33
N ASP A 258 5.56 26.08 -9.38
CA ASP A 258 4.98 26.44 -10.68
C ASP A 258 4.98 25.29 -11.70
N SER A 259 5.50 24.11 -11.33
CA SER A 259 5.38 22.87 -12.10
C SER A 259 4.00 22.22 -11.89
N LEU A 260 3.57 21.33 -12.79
CA LEU A 260 2.29 20.62 -12.67
C LEU A 260 2.27 19.78 -11.39
N MET A 261 3.36 19.06 -11.11
CA MET A 261 3.49 18.25 -9.91
C MET A 261 3.48 19.12 -8.64
N GLY A 262 4.31 20.16 -8.58
CA GLY A 262 4.40 21.02 -7.39
C GLY A 262 3.12 21.81 -7.10
N SER A 263 2.37 22.19 -8.14
CA SER A 263 1.10 22.89 -7.98
C SER A 263 -0.09 21.99 -7.63
N ASN A 264 0.00 20.68 -7.83
CA ASN A 264 -1.13 19.75 -7.62
C ASN A 264 -0.91 18.70 -6.52
N GLY A 265 0.32 18.40 -6.12
CA GLY A 265 0.60 17.35 -5.14
C GLY A 265 -0.22 17.48 -3.85
N ALA A 266 -0.26 18.68 -3.26
CA ALA A 266 -1.02 18.96 -2.05
C ALA A 266 -2.54 18.76 -2.25
N ARG A 267 -3.09 19.23 -3.38
CA ARG A 267 -4.51 19.06 -3.71
C ARG A 267 -4.92 17.59 -3.83
N MET A 268 -4.07 16.78 -4.46
CA MET A 268 -4.33 15.36 -4.64
C MET A 268 -4.22 14.60 -3.30
N ILE A 269 -3.25 14.96 -2.45
CA ILE A 269 -3.14 14.42 -1.08
C ILE A 269 -4.41 14.69 -0.29
N GLU A 270 -4.88 15.94 -0.30
CA GLU A 270 -6.10 16.35 0.40
C GLU A 270 -7.30 15.50 -0.03
N ALA A 271 -7.56 15.39 -1.35
CA ALA A 271 -8.67 14.61 -1.88
C ALA A 271 -8.58 13.11 -1.53
N VAL A 272 -7.39 12.50 -1.59
CA VAL A 272 -7.20 11.08 -1.21
C VAL A 272 -7.47 10.89 0.28
N TRP A 273 -6.98 11.79 1.14
CA TRP A 273 -7.25 11.74 2.58
C TRP A 273 -8.71 12.00 2.93
N GLU A 274 -9.41 12.87 2.21
CA GLU A 274 -10.85 13.06 2.38
C GLU A 274 -11.62 11.77 2.07
N SER A 275 -11.30 11.07 0.98
CA SER A 275 -11.89 9.75 0.71
C SER A 275 -11.60 8.74 1.83
N ILE A 276 -10.34 8.60 2.24
CA ILE A 276 -9.95 7.69 3.32
C ILE A 276 -10.65 8.05 4.63
N GLY A 277 -10.72 9.33 4.98
CA GLY A 277 -11.34 9.80 6.22
C GLY A 277 -12.84 9.58 6.29
N ASN A 278 -13.54 9.50 5.14
CA ASN A 278 -14.96 9.11 5.09
C ASN A 278 -15.13 7.58 5.14
N LEU A 279 -14.21 6.82 4.56
CA LEU A 279 -14.28 5.35 4.57
C LEU A 279 -13.73 4.72 5.85
N TYR A 280 -12.93 5.45 6.63
CA TYR A 280 -12.32 4.96 7.86
C TYR A 280 -13.31 4.88 9.01
N ASN A 281 -13.40 3.70 9.62
CA ASN A 281 -14.15 3.47 10.84
C ASN A 281 -13.19 3.34 12.03
N ALA A 282 -13.07 4.39 12.85
CA ALA A 282 -12.17 4.40 14.00
C ALA A 282 -12.53 3.40 15.13
N ASN A 283 -13.77 2.91 15.19
CA ASN A 283 -14.14 1.87 16.15
C ASN A 283 -13.61 0.50 15.70
N LEU A 284 -13.67 0.21 14.40
CA LEU A 284 -13.10 -1.00 13.80
C LEU A 284 -11.60 -0.87 13.55
N ARG A 285 -11.06 0.35 13.57
CA ARG A 285 -9.71 0.71 13.12
C ARG A 285 -9.44 0.15 11.73
N ASN A 286 -10.34 0.41 10.79
CA ASN A 286 -10.29 -0.17 9.46
C ASN A 286 -10.90 0.78 8.41
N VAL A 287 -10.37 0.74 7.20
CA VAL A 287 -10.95 1.43 6.04
C VAL A 287 -11.98 0.50 5.41
N ALA A 288 -13.24 0.92 5.34
CA ALA A 288 -14.31 0.14 4.71
C ALA A 288 -13.99 -0.16 3.24
N GLY A 289 -14.47 -1.30 2.71
CA GLY A 289 -14.40 -1.60 1.28
C GLY A 289 -15.27 -0.67 0.42
N PRO A 290 -15.26 -0.83 -0.91
CA PRO A 290 -14.51 -1.82 -1.69
C PRO A 290 -13.02 -1.47 -1.79
N TRP A 291 -12.19 -2.42 -2.22
CA TRP A 291 -10.75 -2.21 -2.41
C TRP A 291 -10.30 -2.76 -3.76
N ASP A 292 -9.77 -1.88 -4.63
CA ASP A 292 -9.21 -2.31 -5.91
C ASP A 292 -8.03 -3.24 -5.74
N ARG A 293 -7.23 -2.97 -4.69
CA ARG A 293 -6.11 -3.81 -4.30
C ARG A 293 -6.01 -3.87 -2.80
N THR A 294 -6.06 -5.09 -2.29
CA THR A 294 -5.83 -5.35 -0.88
C THR A 294 -4.92 -6.56 -0.65
N TYR A 295 -4.21 -6.52 0.47
CA TYR A 295 -3.38 -7.61 0.99
C TYR A 295 -3.90 -8.14 2.34
N GLY A 296 -5.16 -7.82 2.64
CA GLY A 296 -5.85 -8.33 3.81
C GLY A 296 -7.22 -7.71 3.96
N PHE A 297 -7.98 -8.21 4.92
CA PHE A 297 -9.39 -7.83 5.08
C PHE A 297 -9.65 -7.16 6.45
N ASP A 298 -8.64 -7.16 7.31
CA ASP A 298 -8.63 -6.52 8.62
C ASP A 298 -7.30 -5.80 8.87
N MET A 299 -7.29 -4.46 8.82
CA MET A 299 -6.07 -3.65 9.07
C MET A 299 -5.50 -3.81 10.49
N ASN A 300 -6.21 -4.49 11.40
CA ASN A 300 -5.65 -4.89 12.70
C ASN A 300 -4.79 -6.15 12.61
N GLN A 301 -4.91 -6.95 11.55
CA GLN A 301 -4.19 -8.21 11.35
C GLN A 301 -3.27 -8.20 10.13
N TYR A 302 -3.45 -7.27 9.18
CA TYR A 302 -2.43 -6.98 8.16
C TYR A 302 -1.97 -5.54 8.23
N LEU A 303 -0.71 -5.33 7.85
CA LEU A 303 -0.10 -4.03 7.82
C LEU A 303 -0.18 -3.45 6.42
N ALA A 304 -1.00 -2.41 6.26
CA ALA A 304 -0.94 -1.54 5.10
C ALA A 304 -0.06 -0.33 5.38
N ILE A 305 0.46 0.31 4.33
CA ILE A 305 1.17 1.58 4.46
C ILE A 305 0.26 2.68 5.04
N LEU A 306 -1.07 2.63 4.85
CA LEU A 306 -1.98 3.51 5.59
C LEU A 306 -1.94 3.31 7.11
N ASN A 307 -1.66 2.11 7.64
CA ASN A 307 -1.48 1.94 9.09
C ASN A 307 -0.33 2.83 9.59
N VAL A 308 0.75 2.90 8.82
CA VAL A 308 1.95 3.68 9.14
C VAL A 308 1.64 5.19 9.17
N TYR A 309 0.92 5.70 8.17
CA TYR A 309 0.45 7.09 8.19
C TYR A 309 -0.52 7.37 9.33
N ILE A 310 -1.50 6.51 9.58
CA ILE A 310 -2.47 6.73 10.66
C ILE A 310 -1.73 6.74 12.01
N TRP A 311 -0.72 5.89 12.21
CA TRP A 311 0.12 5.93 13.41
C TRP A 311 0.82 7.27 13.54
N SER A 312 1.51 7.76 12.50
CA SER A 312 2.20 9.05 12.59
C SER A 312 1.27 10.21 12.94
N LEU A 313 -0.01 10.13 12.52
CA LEU A 313 -1.01 11.18 12.72
C LEU A 313 -1.72 11.12 14.08
N VAL A 314 -2.11 9.94 14.55
CA VAL A 314 -2.99 9.78 15.73
C VAL A 314 -2.41 8.92 16.85
N GLY A 315 -1.23 8.33 16.65
CA GLY A 315 -0.56 7.48 17.63
C GLY A 315 -0.97 6.00 17.54
N LYS A 316 -0.10 5.12 18.06
CA LYS A 316 -0.26 3.65 18.01
C LYS A 316 -1.55 3.15 18.63
N ASP A 317 -2.04 3.78 19.69
CA ASP A 317 -3.24 3.32 20.40
C ASP A 317 -4.53 3.50 19.58
N LYS A 318 -4.50 4.41 18.59
CA LYS A 318 -5.62 4.69 17.68
C LYS A 318 -5.42 4.11 16.28
N ALA A 319 -4.20 4.04 15.78
CA ALA A 319 -3.91 3.53 14.44
C ALA A 319 -4.12 2.03 14.33
N PRO A 320 -4.58 1.45 13.20
CA PRO A 320 -4.83 0.01 13.07
C PRO A 320 -3.60 -0.86 13.36
N GLY A 321 -3.81 -2.00 14.03
CA GLY A 321 -2.76 -2.99 14.29
C GLY A 321 -2.76 -3.59 15.69
N ILE A 322 -1.86 -4.54 15.90
CA ILE A 322 -1.60 -5.19 17.20
C ILE A 322 -0.31 -4.66 17.84
N ALA A 323 -0.03 -5.11 19.06
CA ALA A 323 1.15 -4.66 19.82
C ALA A 323 2.47 -4.95 19.10
N GLU A 324 2.57 -6.11 18.44
CA GLU A 324 3.75 -6.60 17.74
C GLU A 324 3.54 -6.50 16.23
N THR A 325 3.79 -5.32 15.66
CA THR A 325 3.51 -5.02 14.24
C THR A 325 4.16 -6.01 13.26
N TRP A 326 5.38 -6.47 13.56
CA TRP A 326 6.12 -7.41 12.73
C TRP A 326 5.48 -8.81 12.61
N SER A 327 4.49 -9.14 13.47
CA SER A 327 3.79 -10.43 13.45
C SER A 327 2.50 -10.43 12.62
N MET A 328 2.13 -9.28 12.06
CA MET A 328 0.95 -9.13 11.21
C MET A 328 1.21 -9.71 9.82
N ALA A 329 0.14 -9.97 9.07
CA ALA A 329 0.26 -10.23 7.64
C ALA A 329 0.77 -8.97 6.91
N HIS A 330 1.51 -9.17 5.81
CA HIS A 330 2.10 -8.09 5.00
C HIS A 330 2.99 -7.13 5.83
N ALA A 331 3.63 -7.64 6.89
CA ALA A 331 4.39 -6.84 7.85
C ALA A 331 5.63 -6.16 7.24
N ASP A 332 6.08 -6.57 6.05
CA ASP A 332 7.18 -5.93 5.34
C ASP A 332 6.87 -4.48 4.93
N ASP A 333 5.59 -4.09 4.83
CA ASP A 333 5.20 -2.68 4.69
C ASP A 333 5.64 -1.81 5.88
N PHE A 334 6.03 -2.39 7.03
CA PHE A 334 6.55 -1.63 8.17
C PHE A 334 7.92 -1.01 7.87
N GLU A 335 8.67 -1.60 6.95
CA GLU A 335 9.98 -1.13 6.52
C GLU A 335 9.87 0.21 5.77
N TYR A 336 8.66 0.62 5.39
CA TYR A 336 8.36 1.93 4.80
C TYR A 336 8.31 3.07 5.83
N ALA A 337 8.18 2.75 7.13
CA ALA A 337 8.00 3.74 8.19
C ALA A 337 9.08 4.83 8.28
N PRO A 338 10.39 4.56 8.05
CA PRO A 338 11.40 5.62 8.06
C PRO A 338 11.15 6.70 7.00
N LEU A 339 10.67 6.33 5.81
CA LEU A 339 10.38 7.27 4.73
C LEU A 339 9.22 8.18 5.12
N ILE A 340 8.16 7.59 5.65
CA ILE A 340 6.98 8.32 6.10
C ILE A 340 7.35 9.23 7.27
N ALA A 341 8.14 8.75 8.23
CA ALA A 341 8.56 9.53 9.39
C ALA A 341 9.35 10.79 8.99
N VAL A 342 10.33 10.65 8.10
CA VAL A 342 11.15 11.79 7.60
C VAL A 342 10.30 12.83 6.85
N LEU A 343 9.25 12.39 6.18
CA LEU A 343 8.36 13.28 5.42
C LEU A 343 7.19 13.83 6.23
N ALA A 344 6.84 13.20 7.36
CA ALA A 344 5.66 13.52 8.16
C ALA A 344 5.55 15.01 8.54
N PRO A 345 6.61 15.72 8.98
CA PRO A 345 6.47 17.13 9.33
C PRO A 345 5.97 18.03 8.19
N PHE A 346 6.24 17.65 6.93
CA PHE A 346 5.69 18.33 5.76
C PHE A 346 4.33 17.75 5.36
N HIS A 347 4.22 16.41 5.33
CA HIS A 347 3.01 15.71 4.91
C HIS A 347 1.81 16.00 5.82
N ASP A 348 2.00 15.92 7.14
CA ASP A 348 0.93 16.04 8.13
C ASP A 348 0.23 17.40 8.07
N ALA A 349 0.94 18.44 7.63
CA ALA A 349 0.39 19.78 7.42
C ALA A 349 -0.58 19.86 6.22
N LEU A 350 -0.59 18.85 5.34
CA LEU A 350 -1.48 18.74 4.19
C LEU A 350 -2.73 17.89 4.48
N VAL A 351 -2.77 17.20 5.62
CA VAL A 351 -3.91 16.34 5.98
C VAL A 351 -5.03 17.20 6.58
N PRO A 352 -6.26 17.15 6.06
CA PRO A 352 -7.36 17.93 6.60
C PRO A 352 -7.64 17.62 8.07
N ALA A 353 -7.91 18.65 8.87
CA ALA A 353 -8.19 18.47 10.30
C ALA A 353 -9.41 17.57 10.55
N SER A 354 -10.43 17.61 9.68
CA SER A 354 -11.59 16.71 9.74
C SER A 354 -11.20 15.25 9.59
N VAL A 355 -10.26 14.93 8.70
CA VAL A 355 -9.75 13.57 8.51
C VAL A 355 -9.05 13.10 9.78
N ILE A 356 -8.20 13.94 10.39
CA ILE A 356 -7.54 13.61 11.66
C ILE A 356 -8.55 13.31 12.77
N GLU A 357 -9.64 14.06 12.87
CA GLU A 357 -10.68 13.79 13.85
C GLU A 357 -11.43 12.48 13.56
N ASN A 358 -11.73 12.18 12.29
CA ASN A 358 -12.34 10.90 11.89
C ASN A 358 -11.43 9.70 12.18
N LEU A 359 -10.10 9.87 12.07
CA LEU A 359 -9.13 8.82 12.42
C LEU A 359 -9.09 8.56 13.94
N LYS A 360 -9.34 9.57 14.77
CA LYS A 360 -9.35 9.44 16.24
C LYS A 360 -10.65 8.86 16.79
N ALA A 361 -11.77 9.23 16.18
CA ALA A 361 -13.10 8.90 16.66
C ALA A 361 -14.10 8.79 15.51
N PHE A 362 -14.98 7.80 15.61
CA PHE A 362 -16.00 7.56 14.60
C PHE A 362 -16.95 8.78 14.49
N PRO A 363 -17.09 9.42 13.30
CA PRO A 363 -17.80 10.69 13.16
C PRO A 363 -19.33 10.56 13.24
N GLY A 364 -19.86 9.34 13.22
CA GLY A 364 -21.29 9.06 13.16
C GLY A 364 -21.65 8.29 11.91
N GLU A 365 -22.85 7.71 11.92
CA GLU A 365 -23.35 6.91 10.80
C GLU A 365 -23.56 7.77 9.55
N HIS A 366 -23.06 7.30 8.40
CA HIS A 366 -23.18 8.02 7.13
C HIS A 366 -23.06 7.10 5.92
N MET A 367 -23.42 7.66 4.76
CA MET A 367 -23.15 7.09 3.45
C MET A 367 -21.99 7.84 2.80
N TYR A 368 -21.20 7.14 1.99
CA TYR A 368 -20.17 7.71 1.14
C TYR A 368 -20.36 7.22 -0.30
N GLU A 369 -20.22 8.12 -1.26
CA GLU A 369 -20.32 7.84 -2.68
C GLU A 369 -19.10 8.44 -3.40
N ALA A 370 -18.53 7.67 -4.33
CA ALA A 370 -17.41 8.11 -5.16
C ALA A 370 -17.44 7.40 -6.52
N SER A 371 -16.53 7.80 -7.41
CA SER A 371 -16.29 7.09 -8.66
C SER A 371 -14.80 6.96 -8.91
N ALA A 372 -14.39 5.91 -9.62
CA ALA A 372 -13.02 5.69 -10.07
C ALA A 372 -13.03 5.21 -11.53
N ILE A 373 -11.93 5.40 -12.25
CA ILE A 373 -11.80 4.88 -13.61
C ILE A 373 -10.35 4.52 -13.89
N SER A 374 -10.15 3.38 -14.53
CA SER A 374 -8.84 2.77 -14.79
C SER A 374 -8.68 2.36 -16.26
N PRO A 375 -8.48 3.31 -17.19
CA PRO A 375 -8.19 2.97 -18.57
C PRO A 375 -6.89 2.14 -18.69
N PRO A 376 -6.81 1.17 -19.62
CA PRO A 376 -7.81 0.86 -20.64
C PRO A 376 -8.92 -0.11 -20.22
N HIS A 377 -8.88 -0.61 -18.97
CA HIS A 377 -9.69 -1.75 -18.53
C HIS A 377 -11.16 -1.42 -18.29
N ASP A 378 -11.43 -0.23 -17.74
CA ASP A 378 -12.79 0.18 -17.41
C ASP A 378 -13.53 0.67 -18.66
N ALA A 379 -14.64 0.01 -19.01
CA ALA A 379 -15.53 0.45 -20.09
C ALA A 379 -16.39 1.65 -19.67
N ALA A 380 -16.62 1.81 -18.36
CA ALA A 380 -17.31 2.93 -17.74
C ALA A 380 -16.69 3.21 -16.36
N PRO A 381 -16.83 4.44 -15.81
CA PRO A 381 -16.41 4.71 -14.44
C PRO A 381 -17.09 3.76 -13.46
N ARG A 382 -16.29 3.20 -12.55
CA ARG A 382 -16.77 2.40 -11.42
C ARG A 382 -17.45 3.31 -10.42
N ASN A 383 -18.57 2.88 -9.87
CA ASN A 383 -19.37 3.65 -8.91
C ASN A 383 -19.28 3.01 -7.54
N VAL A 384 -18.68 3.71 -6.59
CA VAL A 384 -18.46 3.24 -5.22
C VAL A 384 -19.56 3.76 -4.32
N THR A 385 -20.15 2.88 -3.51
CA THR A 385 -21.03 3.27 -2.41
C THR A 385 -20.64 2.53 -1.14
N ALA A 386 -20.58 3.24 -0.02
CA ALA A 386 -20.36 2.66 1.29
C ALA A 386 -21.36 3.20 2.32
N TRP A 387 -21.82 2.33 3.20
CA TRP A 387 -22.52 2.65 4.43
C TRP A 387 -21.60 2.34 5.62
N ILE A 388 -21.38 3.35 6.45
CA ILE A 388 -20.48 3.26 7.60
C ILE A 388 -21.29 3.53 8.85
N SER A 389 -21.44 2.51 9.71
CA SER A 389 -22.06 2.62 11.03
C SER A 389 -21.04 2.39 12.15
N ALA A 390 -21.44 2.55 13.41
CA ALA A 390 -20.49 2.45 14.52
C ALA A 390 -19.78 1.10 14.62
N ASN A 391 -20.46 0.00 14.29
CA ASN A 391 -19.94 -1.36 14.47
C ASN A 391 -20.01 -2.22 13.21
N VAL A 392 -20.52 -1.68 12.10
CA VAL A 392 -20.64 -2.38 10.81
C VAL A 392 -20.33 -1.42 9.68
N THR A 393 -19.55 -1.87 8.71
CA THR A 393 -19.38 -1.19 7.42
C THR A 393 -19.83 -2.10 6.30
N ILE A 394 -20.44 -1.53 5.26
CA ILE A 394 -20.76 -2.20 4.01
C ILE A 394 -20.26 -1.29 2.91
N GLY A 395 -19.46 -1.79 1.98
CA GLY A 395 -19.08 -1.03 0.80
C GLY A 395 -18.90 -1.91 -0.41
N ALA A 396 -19.27 -1.38 -1.56
CA ALA A 396 -19.17 -2.07 -2.83
C ALA A 396 -18.99 -1.08 -3.98
N GLU A 397 -18.53 -1.59 -5.12
CA GLU A 397 -18.52 -0.85 -6.38
C GLU A 397 -19.26 -1.59 -7.48
N SER A 398 -19.96 -0.82 -8.32
CA SER A 398 -20.41 -1.29 -9.63
C SER A 398 -19.31 -1.08 -10.65
N TYR A 399 -19.06 -2.08 -11.50
CA TYR A 399 -18.00 -2.05 -12.50
C TYR A 399 -18.40 -2.76 -13.80
N ASP A 400 -17.79 -2.33 -14.90
CA ASP A 400 -17.85 -2.98 -16.21
C ASP A 400 -16.44 -2.90 -16.80
N GLU A 401 -15.76 -4.05 -16.81
CA GLU A 401 -14.35 -4.19 -17.17
C GLU A 401 -14.19 -5.15 -18.36
N ASP A 402 -13.01 -5.09 -18.98
CA ASP A 402 -12.60 -6.00 -20.05
C ASP A 402 -11.82 -7.24 -19.57
N THR A 403 -11.68 -7.37 -18.25
CA THR A 403 -10.83 -8.37 -17.61
C THR A 403 -11.34 -8.73 -16.22
N LEU A 404 -10.82 -9.82 -15.67
CA LEU A 404 -11.21 -10.35 -14.38
C LEU A 404 -10.19 -9.99 -13.30
N GLY A 405 -10.67 -9.56 -12.14
CA GLY A 405 -9.81 -9.19 -11.01
C GLY A 405 -9.31 -7.74 -11.06
N GLY A 406 -10.15 -6.83 -11.58
CA GLY A 406 -9.83 -5.42 -11.64
C GLY A 406 -8.82 -5.07 -12.73
N PRO A 407 -8.46 -3.78 -12.83
CA PRO A 407 -7.39 -3.30 -13.72
C PRO A 407 -6.03 -3.97 -13.49
N ARG A 408 -5.79 -4.54 -12.30
CA ARG A 408 -4.58 -5.29 -11.98
C ARG A 408 -4.58 -6.71 -12.54
N GLN A 409 -5.73 -7.23 -12.95
CA GLN A 409 -5.92 -8.61 -13.44
C GLN A 409 -5.52 -9.65 -12.38
N ASP A 410 -5.87 -9.38 -11.12
CA ASP A 410 -5.55 -10.23 -9.97
C ASP A 410 -6.72 -10.31 -9.00
N GLN A 411 -7.52 -11.37 -9.13
CA GLN A 411 -8.68 -11.65 -8.28
C GLN A 411 -8.33 -11.85 -6.80
N LEU A 412 -7.06 -12.12 -6.46
CA LEU A 412 -6.65 -12.26 -5.06
C LEU A 412 -6.54 -10.90 -4.38
N GLN A 413 -6.30 -9.83 -5.13
CA GLN A 413 -6.17 -8.47 -4.59
C GLN A 413 -7.43 -7.62 -4.83
N TRP A 414 -8.24 -7.96 -5.83
CA TRP A 414 -9.47 -7.28 -6.17
C TRP A 414 -10.64 -7.68 -5.26
N SER A 415 -11.16 -6.72 -4.48
CA SER A 415 -12.23 -6.94 -3.49
C SER A 415 -13.35 -5.91 -3.67
N PRO A 416 -14.25 -6.11 -4.66
CA PRO A 416 -15.21 -5.10 -5.09
C PRO A 416 -16.44 -4.96 -4.19
N ALA A 417 -16.55 -5.80 -3.15
CA ALA A 417 -17.56 -5.65 -2.10
C ALA A 417 -17.08 -6.25 -0.79
N ALA A 418 -17.33 -5.56 0.32
CA ALA A 418 -16.97 -6.01 1.65
C ALA A 418 -17.99 -5.58 2.71
N VAL A 419 -18.19 -6.45 3.70
CA VAL A 419 -18.86 -6.15 4.97
C VAL A 419 -17.86 -6.42 6.08
N GLN A 420 -17.69 -5.48 7.01
CA GLN A 420 -16.88 -5.66 8.21
C GLN A 420 -17.70 -5.35 9.46
N TRP A 421 -17.44 -6.05 10.57
CA TRP A 421 -18.14 -5.79 11.83
C TRP A 421 -17.28 -5.99 13.07
N ALA A 422 -17.64 -5.30 14.15
CA ALA A 422 -17.04 -5.48 15.47
C ALA A 422 -17.52 -6.79 16.10
N ARG A 423 -16.60 -7.58 16.66
CA ARG A 423 -16.91 -8.76 17.47
C ARG A 423 -16.74 -8.48 18.96
N THR A 424 -17.35 -9.32 19.78
CA THR A 424 -17.34 -9.16 21.26
C THR A 424 -15.97 -9.37 21.89
N ASP A 425 -15.06 -10.08 21.21
CA ASP A 425 -13.68 -10.28 21.65
C ASP A 425 -12.74 -9.13 21.23
N GLY A 426 -13.26 -8.12 20.52
CA GLY A 426 -12.51 -6.98 20.00
C GLY A 426 -11.89 -7.20 18.62
N SER A 427 -12.03 -8.39 18.01
CA SER A 427 -11.61 -8.63 16.64
C SER A 427 -12.61 -8.05 15.62
N VAL A 428 -12.20 -7.96 14.35
CA VAL A 428 -13.06 -7.54 13.25
C VAL A 428 -13.42 -8.77 12.42
N GLY A 429 -14.71 -9.03 12.25
CA GLY A 429 -15.19 -9.99 11.26
C GLY A 429 -15.29 -9.35 9.88
N TYR A 430 -15.14 -10.16 8.84
CA TYR A 430 -15.32 -9.72 7.45
C TYR A 430 -16.04 -10.77 6.59
N ILE A 431 -16.80 -10.28 5.61
CA ILE A 431 -17.36 -10.98 4.43
C ILE A 431 -16.89 -10.17 3.22
N VAL A 432 -16.09 -10.76 2.35
CA VAL A 432 -15.53 -10.07 1.17
C VAL A 432 -15.89 -10.85 -0.09
N LEU A 433 -16.40 -10.18 -1.11
CA LEU A 433 -16.69 -10.81 -2.39
C LEU A 433 -15.37 -11.14 -3.10
N HIS A 434 -15.19 -12.41 -3.47
CA HIS A 434 -14.19 -12.81 -4.44
C HIS A 434 -14.77 -12.63 -5.84
N GLY A 435 -14.32 -11.60 -6.57
CA GLY A 435 -14.91 -11.22 -7.86
C GLY A 435 -14.68 -12.30 -8.92
N THR A 436 -15.77 -12.88 -9.44
CA THR A 436 -15.75 -13.95 -10.46
C THR A 436 -16.28 -13.53 -11.83
N GLU A 437 -16.71 -12.28 -11.96
CA GLU A 437 -17.33 -11.74 -13.17
C GLU A 437 -16.70 -10.39 -13.53
N GLU A 438 -16.70 -10.06 -14.83
CA GLU A 438 -16.11 -8.83 -15.39
C GLU A 438 -17.09 -7.63 -15.33
N ALA A 439 -18.34 -7.86 -14.94
CA ALA A 439 -19.30 -6.80 -14.71
C ALA A 439 -20.20 -7.10 -13.51
N MET A 440 -20.41 -6.09 -12.67
CA MET A 440 -21.26 -6.17 -11.48
C MET A 440 -22.00 -4.87 -11.27
N ASP A 441 -23.30 -4.96 -10.99
CA ASP A 441 -24.09 -3.87 -10.44
C ASP A 441 -24.23 -4.09 -8.93
N ALA A 442 -23.84 -3.09 -8.14
CA ALA A 442 -23.93 -3.10 -6.68
C ALA A 442 -24.87 -2.00 -6.18
N GLU A 443 -25.67 -2.33 -5.17
CA GLU A 443 -26.46 -1.37 -4.40
C GLU A 443 -26.16 -1.55 -2.90
N VAL A 444 -25.78 -0.46 -2.25
CA VAL A 444 -25.52 -0.41 -0.81
C VAL A 444 -26.52 0.53 -0.16
N SER A 445 -27.17 0.06 0.89
CA SER A 445 -28.00 0.89 1.75
C SER A 445 -27.79 0.51 3.22
N GLN A 446 -28.46 1.21 4.13
CA GLN A 446 -28.35 0.96 5.56
C GLN A 446 -28.66 -0.51 5.89
N GLY A 447 -27.66 -1.26 6.32
CA GLY A 447 -27.80 -2.68 6.67
C GLY A 447 -28.09 -3.61 5.49
N GLN A 448 -27.82 -3.21 4.24
CA GLN A 448 -28.07 -4.07 3.07
C GLN A 448 -27.00 -3.93 1.99
N LEU A 449 -26.62 -5.07 1.42
CA LEU A 449 -25.77 -5.18 0.24
C LEU A 449 -26.51 -6.01 -0.82
N SER A 450 -26.73 -5.45 -2.02
CA SER A 450 -27.27 -6.17 -3.18
C SER A 450 -26.23 -6.19 -4.29
N LEU A 451 -25.96 -7.37 -4.85
CA LEU A 451 -25.01 -7.58 -5.92
C LEU A 451 -25.70 -8.33 -7.06
N SER A 452 -25.49 -7.90 -8.30
CA SER A 452 -25.95 -8.62 -9.48
C SER A 452 -24.92 -8.63 -10.60
N TYR A 453 -24.90 -9.70 -11.39
CA TYR A 453 -23.99 -9.85 -12.52
C TYR A 453 -24.77 -9.66 -13.82
N PRO A 454 -24.76 -8.46 -14.44
CA PRO A 454 -25.55 -8.18 -15.63
C PRO A 454 -25.12 -8.99 -16.85
N ARG A 455 -23.86 -9.46 -16.89
CA ARG A 455 -23.31 -10.36 -17.92
C ARG A 455 -23.36 -11.85 -17.53
N GLY A 456 -23.76 -12.13 -16.29
CA GLY A 456 -23.76 -13.49 -15.75
C GLY A 456 -24.94 -14.33 -16.22
N ASP A 457 -24.85 -15.64 -16.01
CA ASP A 457 -25.88 -16.61 -16.37
C ASP A 457 -26.03 -17.71 -15.29
N SER A 458 -26.65 -18.85 -15.64
CA SER A 458 -26.82 -19.97 -14.71
C SER A 458 -25.52 -20.64 -14.24
N SER A 459 -24.36 -20.29 -14.82
CA SER A 459 -23.04 -20.73 -14.39
C SER A 459 -22.35 -19.76 -13.42
N SER A 460 -22.88 -18.54 -13.27
CA SER A 460 -22.33 -17.54 -12.35
C SER A 460 -22.49 -17.97 -10.89
N VAL A 461 -21.53 -17.56 -10.07
CA VAL A 461 -21.47 -17.86 -8.64
C VAL A 461 -21.11 -16.62 -7.82
N PHE A 462 -21.64 -16.51 -6.60
CA PHE A 462 -21.21 -15.51 -5.63
C PHE A 462 -20.36 -16.20 -4.58
N THR A 463 -19.07 -15.91 -4.57
CA THR A 463 -18.10 -16.52 -3.66
C THR A 463 -17.65 -15.49 -2.65
N PHE A 464 -17.81 -15.80 -1.36
CA PHE A 464 -17.42 -14.90 -0.28
C PHE A 464 -16.26 -15.49 0.55
N ILE A 465 -15.24 -14.67 0.74
CA ILE A 465 -14.16 -14.86 1.70
C ILE A 465 -14.70 -14.40 3.07
N VAL A 466 -14.89 -15.34 3.98
CA VAL A 466 -15.48 -15.07 5.29
C VAL A 466 -14.47 -15.37 6.39
N SER A 467 -14.23 -14.38 7.25
CA SER A 467 -13.39 -14.53 8.44
C SER A 467 -13.74 -15.76 9.26
N SER A 468 -12.73 -16.45 9.79
CA SER A 468 -12.94 -17.46 10.82
C SER A 468 -13.55 -16.83 12.08
N ASN A 469 -14.40 -17.60 12.76
CA ASN A 469 -14.94 -17.20 14.06
C ASN A 469 -13.84 -17.23 15.14
N PRO A 470 -13.93 -16.38 16.16
CA PRO A 470 -12.90 -16.26 17.19
C PRO A 470 -12.76 -17.53 18.04
N LEU A 471 -11.64 -17.62 18.77
CA LEU A 471 -11.38 -18.75 19.64
C LEU A 471 -12.46 -18.89 20.71
N GLY A 472 -13.10 -20.07 20.75
CA GLY A 472 -14.18 -20.38 21.69
C GLY A 472 -15.58 -20.24 21.08
N ALA A 473 -15.71 -19.54 19.95
CA ALA A 473 -16.94 -19.53 19.16
C ALA A 473 -17.06 -20.80 18.28
N LYS A 474 -18.17 -20.90 17.55
CA LYS A 474 -18.43 -22.03 16.64
C LYS A 474 -17.39 -22.04 15.53
N ARG A 475 -16.54 -23.07 15.49
CA ARG A 475 -15.44 -23.17 14.51
C ARG A 475 -15.93 -23.42 13.10
N ASP A 476 -16.75 -24.46 12.95
CA ASP A 476 -17.26 -24.91 11.66
C ASP A 476 -18.55 -24.15 11.33
N ILE A 477 -18.60 -23.50 10.17
CA ILE A 477 -19.81 -22.82 9.69
C ILE A 477 -20.50 -23.63 8.60
N SER A 478 -21.81 -23.49 8.52
CA SER A 478 -22.64 -24.04 7.43
C SER A 478 -23.18 -22.96 6.49
N GLY A 479 -22.90 -21.69 6.79
CA GLY A 479 -23.36 -20.49 6.10
C GLY A 479 -23.34 -19.30 7.05
N PHE A 480 -23.89 -18.16 6.63
CA PHE A 480 -23.80 -16.93 7.42
C PHE A 480 -24.56 -16.94 8.76
N ALA A 481 -25.51 -17.86 8.96
CA ALA A 481 -26.22 -18.01 10.23
C ALA A 481 -25.30 -18.49 11.39
N ASP A 482 -24.10 -18.97 11.07
CA ASP A 482 -23.12 -19.46 12.03
C ASP A 482 -22.00 -18.45 12.32
N LEU A 483 -22.09 -17.22 11.80
CA LEU A 483 -21.11 -16.17 12.05
C LEU A 483 -21.21 -15.64 13.47
N ASP A 484 -20.05 -15.44 14.09
CA ASP A 484 -19.97 -14.81 15.40
C ASP A 484 -20.16 -13.29 15.29
N GLY A 485 -21.12 -12.77 16.07
CA GLY A 485 -21.36 -11.34 16.22
C GLY A 485 -22.07 -10.65 15.05
N LEU A 486 -22.61 -11.37 14.06
CA LEU A 486 -23.34 -10.77 12.94
C LEU A 486 -24.56 -11.61 12.53
N GLY A 487 -25.74 -10.99 12.52
CA GLY A 487 -26.93 -11.57 11.89
C GLY A 487 -26.98 -11.23 10.41
N VAL A 488 -27.05 -12.25 9.54
CA VAL A 488 -27.17 -12.06 8.08
C VAL A 488 -28.28 -12.94 7.52
N SER A 489 -29.21 -12.33 6.78
CA SER A 489 -30.16 -13.07 5.95
C SER A 489 -29.85 -12.86 4.46
N VAL A 490 -30.00 -13.95 3.70
CA VAL A 490 -29.67 -13.99 2.26
C VAL A 490 -30.96 -14.12 1.45
N ASN A 491 -31.02 -13.35 0.35
CA ASN A 491 -32.09 -13.41 -0.63
C ASN A 491 -31.51 -13.22 -2.05
N GLY A 492 -32.34 -13.28 -3.09
CA GLY A 492 -31.92 -13.11 -4.49
C GLY A 492 -32.34 -14.27 -5.39
N THR A 493 -31.61 -14.46 -6.48
CA THR A 493 -31.90 -15.47 -7.51
C THR A 493 -31.03 -16.74 -7.38
N VAL A 494 -30.05 -16.73 -6.48
CA VAL A 494 -29.19 -17.86 -6.13
C VAL A 494 -29.93 -18.94 -5.32
N ASP A 495 -29.39 -20.15 -5.33
CA ASP A 495 -29.78 -21.21 -4.40
C ASP A 495 -29.37 -20.83 -2.96
N MET A 496 -30.33 -20.76 -2.04
CA MET A 496 -30.13 -20.28 -0.67
C MET A 496 -29.26 -21.19 0.22
N LYS A 497 -28.84 -22.35 -0.30
CA LYS A 497 -27.92 -23.27 0.37
C LYS A 497 -26.53 -23.13 -0.24
N PRO A 498 -25.57 -22.50 0.46
CA PRO A 498 -24.23 -22.34 -0.06
C PRO A 498 -23.43 -23.65 -0.01
N GLU A 499 -22.40 -23.73 -0.85
CA GLU A 499 -21.27 -24.63 -0.66
C GLU A 499 -20.26 -23.99 0.29
N ILE A 500 -19.67 -24.81 1.16
CA ILE A 500 -18.71 -24.37 2.17
C ILE A 500 -17.37 -25.04 1.94
N GLY A 501 -16.33 -24.23 1.82
CA GLY A 501 -14.94 -24.64 1.83
C GLY A 501 -14.16 -23.95 2.93
N PHE A 502 -13.02 -24.51 3.32
CA PHE A 502 -12.09 -23.84 4.23
C PHE A 502 -10.74 -23.68 3.54
N CYS A 503 -10.20 -22.47 3.58
CA CYS A 503 -8.89 -22.15 3.02
C CYS A 503 -7.92 -21.96 4.18
N GLY A 504 -7.26 -23.05 4.58
CA GLY A 504 -6.50 -23.13 5.82
C GLY A 504 -5.00 -23.23 5.63
N LEU A 505 -4.27 -22.78 6.63
CA LEU A 505 -2.81 -22.87 6.74
C LEU A 505 -2.33 -24.32 6.73
N VAL A 506 -3.13 -25.23 7.29
CA VAL A 506 -2.82 -26.67 7.40
C VAL A 506 -3.87 -27.49 6.64
N GLY A 507 -4.09 -27.13 5.38
CA GLY A 507 -5.00 -27.82 4.46
C GLY A 507 -6.39 -27.19 4.40
N GLY A 508 -7.31 -27.92 3.76
CA GLY A 508 -8.61 -27.39 3.38
C GLY A 508 -8.88 -27.62 1.90
N THR A 509 -9.90 -26.97 1.36
CA THR A 509 -10.29 -27.07 -0.05
C THR A 509 -9.54 -26.06 -0.94
N CYS A 510 -8.80 -25.13 -0.33
CA CYS A 510 -8.12 -24.00 -0.97
C CYS A 510 -6.96 -23.51 -0.07
N SER A 511 -6.14 -22.59 -0.59
CA SER A 511 -5.03 -21.99 0.16
C SER A 511 -5.44 -20.63 0.76
N PRO A 512 -4.82 -20.21 1.88
CA PRO A 512 -4.96 -18.86 2.41
C PRO A 512 -4.66 -17.80 1.35
N ILE A 513 -5.32 -16.64 1.45
CA ILE A 513 -5.07 -15.48 0.61
C ILE A 513 -4.43 -14.40 1.47
N HIS A 514 -3.26 -13.89 1.05
CA HIS A 514 -2.48 -12.88 1.77
C HIS A 514 -2.19 -13.20 3.25
N GLY A 515 -2.07 -14.48 3.59
CA GLY A 515 -1.85 -14.92 4.98
C GLY A 515 -3.12 -15.02 5.84
N PHE A 516 -4.31 -14.80 5.27
CA PHE A 516 -5.59 -14.96 5.97
C PHE A 516 -6.19 -16.33 5.70
N GLU A 517 -6.47 -17.08 6.78
CA GLU A 517 -7.37 -18.23 6.72
C GLU A 517 -8.83 -17.75 6.67
N PHE A 518 -9.65 -18.43 5.88
CA PHE A 518 -11.05 -18.05 5.73
C PHE A 518 -11.95 -19.23 5.37
N TRP A 519 -13.23 -19.07 5.66
CA TRP A 519 -14.29 -19.89 5.09
C TRP A 519 -14.67 -19.34 3.73
N ASN A 520 -14.64 -20.21 2.73
CA ASN A 520 -15.18 -19.93 1.42
C ASN A 520 -16.67 -20.29 1.42
N VAL A 521 -17.55 -19.32 1.21
CA VAL A 521 -19.00 -19.49 1.16
C VAL A 521 -19.49 -19.16 -0.25
N THR A 522 -19.88 -20.17 -1.02
CA THR A 522 -20.25 -20.02 -2.42
C THR A 522 -21.75 -20.27 -2.64
N TYR A 523 -22.44 -19.27 -3.17
CA TYR A 523 -23.83 -19.36 -3.62
C TYR A 523 -23.86 -19.54 -5.15
N MET A 524 -24.59 -20.55 -5.62
CA MET A 524 -24.70 -20.89 -7.04
C MET A 524 -26.07 -20.54 -7.59
N MET A 525 -26.18 -20.36 -8.90
CA MET A 525 -27.47 -20.22 -9.56
C MET A 525 -28.18 -21.59 -9.70
N PRO A 526 -29.53 -21.63 -9.59
CA PRO A 526 -30.29 -22.84 -9.90
C PRO A 526 -30.02 -23.32 -11.33
N SER A 527 -29.88 -24.64 -11.52
CA SER A 527 -29.60 -25.21 -12.84
C SER A 527 -30.66 -24.79 -13.87
N ASN A 528 -30.21 -24.27 -15.02
CA ASN A 528 -31.05 -23.74 -16.11
C ASN A 528 -31.88 -22.50 -15.76
N SER A 529 -31.52 -21.75 -14.71
CA SER A 529 -32.12 -20.44 -14.45
C SER A 529 -31.88 -19.48 -15.62
N SER A 530 -32.91 -18.69 -15.97
CA SER A 530 -32.79 -17.57 -16.92
C SER A 530 -32.85 -16.21 -16.22
N ALA A 531 -32.85 -16.20 -14.89
CA ALA A 531 -32.83 -14.97 -14.12
C ALA A 531 -31.41 -14.40 -14.09
N THR A 532 -31.29 -13.07 -14.07
CA THR A 532 -30.01 -12.40 -13.81
C THR A 532 -29.46 -12.86 -12.45
N PRO A 533 -28.19 -13.29 -12.36
CA PRO A 533 -27.59 -13.66 -11.08
C PRO A 533 -27.61 -12.50 -10.11
N GLN A 534 -28.19 -12.72 -8.93
CA GLN A 534 -28.34 -11.71 -7.89
C GLN A 534 -28.29 -12.34 -6.50
N ILE A 535 -27.59 -11.70 -5.58
CA ILE A 535 -27.61 -11.99 -4.15
C ILE A 535 -27.81 -10.71 -3.35
N VAL A 536 -28.61 -10.79 -2.30
CA VAL A 536 -28.88 -9.70 -1.36
C VAL A 536 -28.56 -10.18 0.05
N LEU A 537 -27.69 -9.47 0.75
CA LEU A 537 -27.36 -9.67 2.15
C LEU A 537 -28.04 -8.58 2.99
N ASN A 538 -28.94 -8.96 3.89
CA ASN A 538 -29.47 -8.04 4.90
C ASN A 538 -28.74 -8.28 6.21
N ILE A 539 -28.13 -7.23 6.73
CA ILE A 539 -27.39 -7.23 7.98
C ILE A 539 -28.34 -6.83 9.11
N GLU A 540 -28.71 -7.81 9.93
CA GLU A 540 -29.71 -7.67 11.00
C GLU A 540 -29.15 -6.99 12.26
N GLY A 541 -27.84 -6.70 12.26
CA GLY A 541 -27.11 -6.01 13.32
C GLY A 541 -25.97 -6.85 13.92
N VAL A 542 -25.18 -6.21 14.78
CA VAL A 542 -24.18 -6.89 15.62
C VAL A 542 -24.89 -7.48 16.82
N VAL A 543 -24.69 -8.78 17.06
CA VAL A 543 -25.41 -9.59 18.07
C VAL A 543 -24.64 -9.71 19.38
#